data_AF-A0A928S0J1-F1
#
_entry.id   AF-A0A928S0J1-F1
#
_cell.length_a   1.000
_cell.length_b   1.000
_cell.length_c   1.000
_cell.angle_alpha   90.00
_cell.angle_beta   90.00
_cell.angle_gamma   90.00
#
_symmetry.space_group_name_H-M   'P 1'
#
loop_
_entity.id
_entity.type
_entity.pdbx_description
1 polymer ?
#
loop_
_entity_poly.entity_id
_entity_poly.type
_entity_poly.pdbx_seq_one_letter_code
_entity_poly.pdbx_strand_id
1 'polypeptide(L)'
;EVLGFRIQGIIPKRRKEIARSIARTIEKELLSSEDLGKALSGLNWEKEVERTVEEAVEHRFSSKFLKLPVVGLVSENLKNQIKLLLTREIVTHLDRKKGTLAAKVRDKIDVKELLVTRIDQLDLMRFERLLTDFITRELKHLEYLGGIMGFIIGVFQSLFTYFFGLS
;
A
#
# COMPACT_ATOMS: atom_id res chain seq x y z
N GLU A 1 -13.47 -1.30 40.16
CA GLU A 1 -12.71 -2.44 40.72
C GLU A 1 -13.69 -3.38 41.41
N VAL A 2 -13.90 -4.58 40.86
CA VAL A 2 -14.49 -5.72 41.58
C VAL A 2 -13.77 -6.95 41.01
N LEU A 3 -13.04 -7.67 41.88
CA LEU A 3 -12.13 -8.79 41.60
C LEU A 3 -10.83 -8.38 40.89
N GLY A 4 -9.71 -8.40 41.63
CA GLY A 4 -8.34 -8.05 41.21
C GLY A 4 -7.72 -8.90 40.08
N PHE A 5 -8.52 -9.60 39.27
CA PHE A 5 -8.09 -10.11 37.98
C PHE A 5 -8.07 -8.94 36.99
N ARG A 6 -6.90 -8.31 36.83
CA ARG A 6 -6.69 -7.51 35.62
C ARG A 6 -6.79 -8.48 34.45
N ILE A 7 -7.91 -8.45 33.72
CA ILE A 7 -8.00 -9.00 32.37
C ILE A 7 -7.01 -8.18 31.54
N GLN A 8 -5.73 -8.52 31.66
CA GLN A 8 -4.70 -8.00 30.79
C GLN A 8 -4.99 -8.69 29.46
N GLY A 9 -5.64 -7.95 28.57
CA GLY A 9 -6.24 -8.47 27.35
C GLY A 9 -5.29 -9.40 26.59
N ILE A 10 -5.87 -10.44 26.00
CA ILE A 10 -5.14 -11.36 25.10
C ILE A 10 -4.49 -10.58 23.94
N ILE A 11 -5.12 -9.46 23.53
CA ILE A 11 -4.68 -8.57 22.45
C ILE A 11 -3.29 -7.94 22.73
N PRO A 12 -3.06 -7.23 23.86
CA PRO A 12 -1.73 -6.78 24.27
C PRO A 12 -0.65 -7.87 24.20
N LYS A 13 -0.95 -9.07 24.71
CA LYS A 13 0.00 -10.18 24.79
C LYS A 13 0.35 -10.76 23.41
N ARG A 14 -0.57 -10.71 22.45
CA ARG A 14 -0.40 -11.25 21.09
C ARG A 14 -0.05 -10.21 20.04
N ARG A 15 0.22 -8.97 20.43
CA ARG A 15 0.56 -7.85 19.52
C ARG A 15 1.59 -8.21 18.44
N LYS A 16 2.72 -8.82 18.83
CA LYS A 16 3.78 -9.20 17.88
C LYS A 16 3.34 -10.31 16.93
N GLU A 17 2.52 -11.25 17.40
CA GLU A 17 1.94 -12.31 16.59
C GLU A 17 0.98 -11.73 15.53
N ILE A 18 0.10 -10.83 15.96
CA ILE A 18 -0.85 -10.12 15.10
C ILE A 18 -0.11 -9.29 14.05
N ALA A 19 0.92 -8.52 14.46
CA ALA A 19 1.78 -7.76 13.56
C ALA A 19 2.38 -8.62 12.44
N ARG A 20 2.97 -9.77 12.82
CA ARG A 20 3.55 -10.71 11.85
C ARG A 20 2.49 -11.33 10.94
N SER A 21 1.30 -11.60 11.45
CA SER A 21 0.22 -12.16 10.64
C SER A 21 -0.28 -11.15 9.60
N ILE A 22 -0.54 -9.91 10.03
CA ILE A 22 -0.92 -8.81 9.14
C ILE A 22 0.17 -8.58 8.09
N ALA A 23 1.44 -8.54 8.50
CA ALA A 23 2.54 -8.31 7.59
C ALA A 23 2.67 -9.40 6.52
N ARG A 24 2.53 -10.68 6.90
CA ARG A 24 2.54 -11.79 5.93
C ARG A 24 1.39 -11.69 4.94
N THR A 25 0.19 -11.31 5.39
CA THR A 25 -0.95 -11.12 4.50
C THR A 25 -0.72 -9.95 3.54
N ILE A 26 -0.24 -8.81 4.04
CA ILE A 26 0.08 -7.64 3.21
C ILE A 26 1.19 -7.94 2.20
N GLU A 27 2.25 -8.63 2.61
CA GLU A 27 3.35 -9.02 1.73
C GLU A 27 2.85 -9.90 0.57
N LYS A 28 1.96 -10.85 0.87
CA LYS A 28 1.37 -11.74 -0.13
C LYS A 28 0.39 -11.04 -1.06
N GLU A 29 -0.51 -10.22 -0.51
CA GLU A 29 -1.66 -9.67 -1.24
C GLU A 29 -1.41 -8.28 -1.85
N LEU A 30 -0.45 -7.49 -1.34
CA LEU A 30 -0.18 -6.12 -1.80
C LEU A 30 1.22 -5.92 -2.39
N LEU A 31 2.19 -6.76 -2.04
CA LEU A 31 3.56 -6.68 -2.57
C LEU A 31 3.91 -7.81 -3.52
N SER A 32 2.91 -8.41 -4.15
CA SER A 32 3.14 -9.28 -5.28
C SER A 32 3.91 -8.51 -6.37
N SER A 33 4.80 -9.20 -7.09
CA SER A 33 5.54 -8.58 -8.20
C SER A 33 4.62 -8.03 -9.28
N GLU A 34 3.43 -8.60 -9.42
CA GLU A 34 2.41 -8.17 -10.36
C GLU A 34 1.78 -6.84 -9.93
N ASP A 35 1.38 -6.71 -8.66
CA ASP A 35 0.75 -5.49 -8.14
C ASP A 35 1.74 -4.32 -8.10
N LEU A 36 2.99 -4.58 -7.72
CA LEU A 36 4.07 -3.60 -7.81
C LEU A 36 4.35 -3.20 -9.26
N GLY A 37 4.32 -4.16 -10.19
CA GLY A 37 4.47 -3.89 -11.62
C GLY A 37 3.35 -3.02 -12.17
N LYS A 38 2.09 -3.30 -11.79
CA LYS A 38 0.90 -2.50 -12.15
C LYS A 38 1.00 -1.08 -11.56
N ALA A 39 1.34 -0.95 -10.28
CA ALA A 39 1.52 0.34 -9.62
C ALA A 39 2.60 1.18 -10.31
N LEU A 40 3.75 0.59 -10.65
CA LEU A 40 4.82 1.28 -11.39
C LEU A 40 4.44 1.63 -12.83
N SER A 41 3.55 0.84 -13.45
CA SER A 41 3.06 1.10 -14.80
C SER A 41 2.01 2.21 -14.86
N GLY A 42 1.25 2.40 -13.78
CA GLY A 42 0.28 3.50 -13.65
C GLY A 42 0.90 4.88 -13.39
N LEU A 43 2.20 4.95 -13.13
CA LEU A 43 2.91 6.21 -12.95
C LEU A 43 3.22 6.86 -14.30
N ASN A 44 2.88 8.14 -14.45
CA ASN A 44 3.17 8.93 -15.65
C ASN A 44 4.61 9.45 -15.62
N TRP A 45 5.56 8.53 -15.83
CA TRP A 45 7.00 8.85 -15.84
C TRP A 45 7.41 9.74 -17.00
N GLU A 46 6.65 9.73 -18.11
CA GLU A 46 7.01 10.47 -19.32
C GLU A 46 7.12 11.97 -19.06
N LYS A 47 6.13 12.56 -18.38
CA LYS A 47 6.16 13.98 -18.01
C LYS A 47 7.26 14.31 -17.00
N GLU A 48 7.47 13.45 -16.02
CA GLU A 48 8.48 13.67 -14.99
C GLU A 48 9.91 13.59 -15.55
N VAL A 49 10.14 12.63 -16.45
CA VAL A 49 11.40 12.47 -17.17
C VAL A 49 11.60 13.67 -18.11
N GLU A 50 10.57 14.10 -18.84
CA GLU A 50 10.67 15.26 -19.72
C GLU A 50 11.10 16.51 -18.95
N ARG A 51 10.43 16.81 -17.82
CA ARG A 51 10.77 17.95 -16.96
C ARG A 51 12.19 17.86 -16.42
N THR A 52 12.58 16.69 -15.93
CA THR A 52 13.92 16.47 -15.36
C THR A 52 15.01 16.62 -16.43
N VAL A 53 14.77 16.08 -17.64
CA VAL A 53 15.69 16.19 -18.77
C VAL A 53 15.78 17.64 -19.23
N GLU A 54 14.67 18.36 -19.32
CA GLU A 54 14.64 19.78 -19.66
C GLU A 54 15.47 20.61 -18.68
N GLU A 55 15.25 20.46 -17.38
CA GLU A 55 16.04 21.14 -16.35
C GLU A 55 17.53 20.80 -16.43
N ALA A 56 17.86 19.52 -16.62
CA ALA A 56 19.25 19.07 -16.72
C ALA A 56 19.95 19.62 -17.97
N VAL A 57 19.26 19.63 -19.12
CA VAL A 57 19.75 20.17 -20.38
C VAL A 57 19.88 21.70 -20.26
N GLU A 58 18.86 22.40 -19.78
CA GLU A 58 18.91 23.85 -19.57
C GLU A 58 20.09 24.26 -18.69
N HIS A 59 20.25 23.60 -17.54
CA HIS A 59 21.32 23.87 -16.61
C HIS A 59 22.70 23.59 -17.23
N ARG A 60 22.87 22.51 -18.00
CA ARG A 60 24.16 22.15 -18.61
C ARG A 60 24.57 23.10 -19.73
N PHE A 61 23.59 23.57 -20.51
CA PHE A 61 23.82 24.48 -21.65
C PHE A 61 24.01 25.93 -21.18
N SER A 62 23.27 26.38 -20.17
CA SER A 62 23.41 27.72 -19.58
C SER A 62 24.70 27.90 -18.75
N SER A 63 25.13 26.87 -17.99
CA SER A 63 26.22 27.02 -17.00
C SER A 63 27.64 26.81 -17.52
N LYS A 64 27.84 26.00 -18.57
CA LYS A 64 29.19 25.62 -19.03
C LYS A 64 29.46 25.84 -20.52
N PHE A 65 28.43 25.85 -21.35
CA PHE A 65 28.60 25.89 -22.81
C PHE A 65 28.89 27.32 -23.34
N LEU A 66 28.46 28.39 -22.66
CA LEU A 66 28.73 29.79 -23.05
C LEU A 66 30.21 30.22 -23.09
N LYS A 67 31.15 29.41 -22.60
CA LYS A 67 32.58 29.77 -22.54
C LYS A 67 33.38 29.38 -23.78
N LEU A 68 32.77 28.75 -24.78
CA LEU A 68 33.44 28.32 -26.00
C LEU A 68 32.96 29.16 -27.20
N PRO A 69 33.86 29.83 -27.96
CA PRO A 69 33.50 30.71 -29.07
C PRO A 69 32.75 30.00 -30.21
N VAL A 70 32.86 28.66 -30.30
CA VAL A 70 32.18 27.82 -31.29
C VAL A 70 30.72 27.50 -30.90
N VAL A 71 30.35 27.76 -29.64
CA VAL A 71 29.08 27.30 -29.03
C VAL A 71 27.98 28.35 -29.06
N GLY A 72 28.27 29.61 -29.37
CA GLY A 72 27.22 30.60 -29.68
C GLY A 72 26.29 30.18 -30.83
N LEU A 73 26.71 29.16 -31.61
CA LEU A 73 25.97 28.52 -32.69
C LEU A 73 25.39 27.15 -32.33
N VAL A 74 25.49 26.72 -31.06
CA VAL A 74 24.70 25.60 -30.54
C VAL A 74 23.25 26.06 -30.56
N SER A 75 22.65 25.85 -31.71
CA SER A 75 21.30 26.21 -32.03
C SER A 75 20.36 25.54 -31.03
N GLU A 76 19.26 26.23 -30.68
CA GLU A 76 18.10 25.66 -29.99
C GLU A 76 17.71 24.29 -30.56
N ASN A 77 17.97 24.04 -31.84
CA ASN A 77 17.78 22.75 -32.48
C ASN A 77 18.63 21.61 -31.87
N LEU A 78 19.91 21.85 -31.54
CA LEU A 78 20.76 20.83 -30.92
C LEU A 78 20.31 20.52 -29.49
N LYS A 79 19.93 21.56 -28.74
CA LYS A 79 19.36 21.43 -27.39
C LYS A 79 18.07 20.61 -27.43
N ASN A 80 17.17 20.92 -28.35
CA ASN A 80 15.91 20.19 -28.54
C ASN A 80 16.13 18.73 -29.01
N GLN A 81 17.10 18.48 -29.90
CA GLN A 81 17.46 17.13 -30.30
C GLN A 81 17.98 16.30 -29.12
N ILE A 82 18.86 16.88 -28.30
CA ILE A 82 19.39 16.20 -27.11
C ILE A 82 18.27 15.94 -26.09
N LYS A 83 17.39 16.92 -25.84
CA LYS A 83 16.21 16.73 -24.98
C LYS A 83 15.37 15.56 -25.49
N LEU A 84 15.01 15.55 -26.78
CA LEU A 84 14.14 14.54 -27.36
C LEU A 84 14.77 13.14 -27.34
N LEU A 85 16.05 13.02 -27.68
CA LEU A 85 16.78 11.74 -27.64
C LEU A 85 16.91 11.20 -26.22
N LEU A 86 17.31 12.04 -25.25
CA LEU A 86 17.48 11.62 -23.87
C LEU A 86 16.14 11.24 -23.22
N THR A 87 15.10 12.05 -23.40
CA THR A 87 13.77 11.76 -22.87
C THR A 87 13.28 10.41 -23.41
N ARG A 88 13.36 10.20 -24.74
CA ARG A 88 12.91 8.95 -25.36
C ARG A 88 13.70 7.74 -24.87
N GLU A 89 15.01 7.84 -24.78
CA GLU A 89 15.88 6.74 -24.34
C GLU A 89 15.58 6.36 -22.87
N ILE A 90 15.46 7.36 -21.99
CA ILE A 90 15.18 7.15 -20.57
C ILE A 90 13.79 6.55 -20.37
N VAL A 91 12.75 7.09 -21.03
CA VAL A 91 11.38 6.56 -20.95
C VAL A 91 11.34 5.11 -21.45
N THR A 92 11.97 4.83 -22.60
CA THR A 92 12.00 3.47 -23.17
C THR A 92 12.73 2.48 -22.24
N HIS A 93 13.83 2.91 -21.61
CA HIS A 93 14.58 2.08 -20.67
C HIS A 93 13.85 1.85 -19.36
N LEU A 94 13.13 2.86 -18.86
CA LEU A 94 12.26 2.71 -17.70
C LEU A 94 11.16 1.71 -18.01
N ASP A 95 10.41 1.89 -19.10
CA ASP A 95 9.34 0.99 -19.54
C ASP A 95 9.80 -0.46 -19.66
N ARG A 96 10.94 -0.70 -20.33
CA ARG A 96 11.50 -2.05 -20.48
C ARG A 96 11.99 -2.66 -19.16
N LYS A 97 12.41 -1.83 -18.19
CA LYS A 97 12.94 -2.30 -16.90
C LYS A 97 11.91 -2.27 -15.77
N LYS A 98 10.67 -1.79 -15.98
CA LYS A 98 9.61 -1.71 -14.96
C LYS A 98 9.45 -3.01 -14.18
N GLY A 99 9.42 -4.16 -14.88
CA GLY A 99 9.32 -5.48 -14.25
C GLY A 99 10.52 -5.82 -13.36
N THR A 100 11.74 -5.49 -13.80
CA THR A 100 12.96 -5.71 -13.01
C THR A 100 13.06 -4.75 -11.83
N LEU A 101 12.59 -3.51 -11.99
CA LEU A 101 12.48 -2.53 -10.90
C LEU A 101 11.47 -3.00 -9.85
N ALA A 102 10.30 -3.48 -10.27
CA ALA A 102 9.30 -4.07 -9.37
C ALA A 102 9.88 -5.22 -8.54
N ALA A 103 10.59 -6.15 -9.19
CA ALA A 103 11.25 -7.26 -8.52
C ALA A 103 12.34 -6.79 -7.53
N LYS A 104 13.18 -5.83 -7.93
CA LYS A 104 14.22 -5.27 -7.04
C LYS A 104 13.65 -4.51 -5.85
N VAL A 105 12.54 -3.80 -6.03
CA VAL A 105 11.85 -3.10 -4.95
C VAL A 105 11.25 -4.12 -3.98
N ARG A 106 10.57 -5.15 -4.48
CA ARG A 106 10.05 -6.25 -3.66
C ARG A 106 11.15 -6.88 -2.80
N ASP A 107 12.27 -7.25 -3.41
CA ASP A 107 13.35 -7.95 -2.73
C ASP A 107 14.10 -7.06 -1.71
N LYS A 108 13.97 -5.73 -1.79
CA LYS A 108 14.57 -4.79 -0.84
C LYS A 108 13.64 -4.34 0.28
N ILE A 109 12.33 -4.46 0.11
CA ILE A 109 11.37 -4.04 1.13
C ILE A 109 11.04 -5.27 2.00
N ASP A 110 11.63 -5.32 3.19
CA ASP A 110 11.19 -6.23 4.24
C ASP A 110 9.99 -5.61 4.98
N VAL A 111 8.79 -5.83 4.46
CA VAL A 111 7.54 -5.33 5.08
C VAL A 111 7.28 -5.97 6.42
N LYS A 112 7.71 -7.21 6.61
CA LYS A 112 7.56 -7.90 7.89
C LYS A 112 8.33 -7.16 8.98
N GLU A 113 9.60 -6.86 8.75
CA GLU A 113 10.41 -6.14 9.73
C GLU A 113 9.92 -4.69 9.92
N LEU A 114 9.54 -4.02 8.84
CA LEU A 114 9.02 -2.66 8.88
C LEU A 114 7.73 -2.57 9.73
N LEU A 115 6.77 -3.47 9.50
CA LEU A 115 5.50 -3.46 10.21
C LEU A 115 5.64 -3.94 11.66
N VAL A 116 6.50 -4.93 11.93
CA VAL A 116 6.80 -5.35 13.31
C VAL A 116 7.43 -4.19 14.08
N THR A 117 8.40 -3.50 13.50
CA THR A 117 9.06 -2.34 14.11
C THR A 117 8.07 -1.19 14.34
N ARG A 118 7.26 -0.85 13.33
CA ARG A 118 6.23 0.19 13.44
C ARG A 118 5.19 -0.14 14.49
N ILE A 119 4.75 -1.39 14.53
CA ILE A 119 3.80 -1.83 15.54
C ILE A 119 4.46 -1.78 16.91
N ASP A 120 5.70 -2.21 17.10
CA ASP A 120 6.37 -2.14 18.41
C ASP A 120 6.49 -0.71 18.95
N GLN A 121 6.76 0.25 18.05
CA GLN A 121 6.88 1.69 18.35
C GLN A 121 5.56 2.39 18.70
N LEU A 122 4.41 1.82 18.33
CA LEU A 122 3.12 2.39 18.73
C LEU A 122 2.95 2.26 20.26
N ASP A 123 2.20 3.17 20.88
CA ASP A 123 1.73 2.95 22.24
C ASP A 123 0.64 1.86 22.26
N LEU A 124 0.53 1.19 23.41
CA LEU A 124 -0.42 0.09 23.59
C LEU A 124 -1.87 0.51 23.29
N MET A 125 -2.25 1.71 23.75
CA MET A 125 -3.59 2.25 23.57
C MET A 125 -3.92 2.50 22.09
N ARG A 126 -3.01 3.06 21.30
CA ARG A 126 -3.26 3.25 19.86
C ARG A 126 -3.39 1.92 19.13
N PHE A 127 -2.53 0.94 19.43
CA PHE A 127 -2.64 -0.38 18.79
C PHE A 127 -3.97 -1.06 19.11
N GLU A 128 -4.41 -1.01 20.36
CA GLU A 128 -5.68 -1.58 20.79
C GLU A 128 -6.88 -0.89 20.13
N ARG A 129 -6.88 0.45 20.03
CA ARG A 129 -7.93 1.19 19.32
C ARG A 129 -7.99 0.84 17.84
N LEU A 130 -6.85 0.81 17.14
CA LEU A 130 -6.80 0.45 15.72
C LEU A 130 -7.36 -0.95 15.46
N LEU A 131 -6.97 -1.93 16.28
CA LEU A 131 -7.50 -3.29 16.15
C LEU A 131 -8.98 -3.37 16.52
N THR A 132 -9.40 -2.69 17.59
CA THR A 132 -10.79 -2.72 18.04
C THR A 132 -11.71 -2.05 17.03
N ASP A 133 -11.30 -0.93 16.45
CA ASP A 133 -12.07 -0.23 15.40
C ASP A 133 -12.23 -1.11 14.16
N PHE A 134 -11.16 -1.80 13.76
CA PHE A 134 -11.19 -2.77 12.66
C PHE A 134 -12.13 -3.94 12.97
N ILE A 135 -11.95 -4.60 14.12
CA ILE A 135 -12.76 -5.75 14.52
C ILE A 135 -14.23 -5.36 14.68
N THR A 136 -14.53 -4.22 15.32
CA THR A 136 -15.91 -3.78 15.57
C THR A 136 -16.67 -3.52 14.27
N ARG A 137 -15.97 -2.99 13.25
CA ARG A 137 -16.56 -2.83 11.91
C ARG A 137 -16.96 -4.17 11.31
N GLU A 138 -16.11 -5.18 11.40
CA GLU A 138 -16.41 -6.50 10.81
C GLU A 138 -17.38 -7.33 11.67
N LEU A 139 -17.36 -7.16 12.99
CA LEU A 139 -18.31 -7.80 13.90
C LEU A 139 -19.74 -7.31 13.70
N LYS A 140 -19.98 -6.06 13.30
CA LYS A 140 -21.35 -5.56 13.01
C LYS A 140 -22.05 -6.37 11.92
N HIS A 141 -21.31 -6.84 10.92
CA HIS A 141 -21.86 -7.71 9.89
C HIS A 141 -22.23 -9.10 10.44
N LEU A 142 -21.40 -9.64 11.34
CA LEU A 142 -21.69 -10.90 12.03
C LEU A 142 -22.85 -10.78 13.02
N GLU A 143 -22.98 -9.64 13.70
CA GLU A 143 -24.10 -9.33 14.59
C GLU A 143 -25.43 -9.29 13.81
N TYR A 144 -25.44 -8.64 12.64
CA TYR A 144 -26.62 -8.62 11.77
C TYR A 144 -27.00 -10.01 11.27
N LEU A 145 -26.01 -10.82 10.86
CA LEU A 145 -26.24 -12.23 10.48
C LEU A 145 -26.77 -13.05 11.65
N GLY A 146 -26.20 -12.88 12.85
CA GLY A 146 -26.67 -13.53 14.07
C GLY A 146 -28.10 -13.13 14.42
N GLY A 147 -28.44 -11.86 14.26
CA GLY A 147 -29.79 -11.33 14.47
C GLY A 147 -30.80 -11.91 13.48
N ILE A 148 -30.46 -11.97 12.19
CA ILE A 148 -31.31 -12.60 11.17
C ILE A 148 -31.49 -14.09 11.45
N MET A 149 -30.40 -14.82 11.72
CA MET A 149 -30.47 -16.26 11.97
C MET A 149 -31.27 -16.56 13.24
N GLY A 150 -31.07 -15.78 14.32
CA GLY A 150 -31.86 -15.89 15.54
C GLY A 150 -33.34 -15.60 15.32
N PHE A 151 -33.67 -14.60 14.49
CA PHE A 151 -35.04 -14.29 14.11
C PHE A 151 -35.68 -15.43 13.30
N ILE A 152 -34.99 -15.96 12.29
CA ILE A 152 -35.46 -17.09 11.47
C ILE A 152 -35.71 -18.31 12.36
N ILE A 153 -34.73 -18.70 13.17
CA ILE A 153 -34.85 -19.85 14.08
C ILE A 153 -36.01 -19.63 15.07
N GLY A 154 -36.14 -18.43 15.64
CA GLY A 154 -37.24 -18.10 16.55
C GLY A 154 -38.62 -18.18 15.91
N VAL A 155 -38.78 -17.70 14.67
CA VAL A 155 -40.05 -17.80 13.92
C VAL A 155 -40.37 -19.26 13.63
N PHE A 156 -39.40 -20.05 13.15
CA PHE A 156 -39.59 -21.48 12.91
C PHE A 156 -39.97 -22.23 14.19
N GLN A 157 -39.28 -21.97 15.30
CA GLN A 157 -39.55 -22.62 16.58
C GLN A 157 -40.93 -22.24 17.14
N SER A 158 -41.33 -20.97 17.00
CA SER A 158 -42.65 -20.49 17.40
C SER A 158 -43.77 -21.15 16.58
N LEU A 159 -43.62 -21.20 15.25
CA LEU A 159 -44.60 -21.81 14.35
C LEU A 159 -44.73 -23.32 14.59
N PHE A 160 -43.60 -24.01 14.78
CA PHE A 160 -43.58 -25.43 15.13
C PHE A 160 -44.28 -25.70 16.45
N THR A 161 -43.99 -24.90 17.48
CA THR A 161 -44.61 -25.03 18.81
C THR A 161 -46.12 -24.80 18.75
N TYR A 162 -46.57 -23.81 17.99
CA TYR A 162 -47.99 -23.53 17.82
C TYR A 162 -48.74 -24.68 17.11
N PHE A 163 -48.15 -25.27 16.06
CA PHE A 163 -48.79 -26.36 15.31
C PHE A 163 -48.81 -27.67 16.10
N PHE A 164 -47.75 -27.99 16.85
CA PHE A 164 -47.65 -29.23 17.62
C PHE A 164 -48.29 -29.13 19.02
N GLY A 165 -48.41 -27.93 19.58
CA GLY A 165 -49.01 -27.69 20.91
C GLY A 165 -50.54 -27.52 20.91
N LEU A 166 -51.19 -27.52 19.74
CA LEU A 166 -52.65 -27.44 19.60
C LEU A 166 -53.32 -28.80 19.31
N SER A 167 -52.56 -29.89 19.26
CA SER A 167 -53.06 -31.28 19.08
C SER A 167 -52.88 -32.09 20.36
#